data_AF-A0A1G2TW04-F1
#
_entry.id   AF-A0A1G2TW04-F1
#
_cell.length_a   1.000
_cell.length_b   1.000
_cell.length_c   1.000
_cell.angle_alpha   90.00
_cell.angle_beta   90.00
_cell.angle_gamma   90.00
#
_symmetry.space_group_name_H-M   'P 1'
#
loop_
_entity.id
_entity.type
_entity.pdbx_description
1 polymer ?
#
loop_
_entity_poly.entity_id
_entity_poly.type
_entity_poly.pdbx_seq_one_letter_code
_entity_poly.pdbx_strand_id
1 'polypeptide(L)' 'MDCGWILDIMNCVEKLENKEFSLEEIYTFENFLSKKHPENKHIKDKIRQQLQILRDKGYLEFINRGFYKIK' A
#
# COMPACT_ATOMS: atom_id res chain seq x y z
N MET A 1 14.77 -4.99 7.05
CA MET A 1 14.78 -3.66 6.39
C MET A 1 13.39 -3.39 5.84
N ASP A 2 12.57 -2.61 6.54
CA ASP A 2 11.21 -2.25 6.10
C ASP A 2 11.17 -1.31 4.88
N CYS A 3 12.31 -0.71 4.50
CA CYS A 3 12.42 0.19 3.35
C CYS A 3 11.96 -0.43 2.02
N GLY A 4 12.16 -1.74 1.83
CA GLY A 4 11.74 -2.42 0.60
C GLY A 4 10.22 -2.44 0.43
N TRP A 5 9.48 -2.67 1.53
CA TRP A 5 8.02 -2.70 1.52
C TRP A 5 7.41 -1.32 1.24
N ILE A 6 7.94 -0.26 1.86
CA ILE A 6 7.46 1.11 1.61
C ILE A 6 7.59 1.46 0.13
N LEU A 7 8.75 1.21 -0.49
CA LEU A 7 8.98 1.50 -1.90
C LEU A 7 8.04 0.68 -2.81
N ASP A 8 7.83 -0.58 -2.49
CA ASP A 8 6.94 -1.44 -3.27
C ASP A 8 5.48 -0.99 -3.19
N ILE A 9 5.03 -0.53 -2.02
CA ILE A 9 3.69 0.01 -1.85
C ILE A 9 3.53 1.34 -2.57
N MET A 10 4.52 2.24 -2.50
CA MET A 10 4.50 3.47 -3.30
C MET A 10 4.38 3.15 -4.79
N ASN A 11 5.17 2.21 -5.31
CA ASN A 11 5.06 1.79 -6.70
C ASN A 11 3.68 1.20 -7.06
N CYS A 12 3.00 0.52 -6.14
CA CYS A 12 1.64 0.01 -6.38
C CYS A 12 0.62 1.14 -6.40
N VAL A 13 0.76 2.12 -5.51
CA VAL A 13 -0.10 3.31 -5.44
C VAL A 13 0.03 4.14 -6.72
N GLU A 14 1.24 4.41 -7.19
CA GLU A 14 1.50 5.15 -8.43
C GLU A 14 0.91 4.43 -9.67
N LYS A 15 0.90 3.09 -9.67
CA LYS A 15 0.31 2.28 -10.75
C LYS A 15 -1.21 2.31 -10.81
N LEU A 16 -1.90 2.74 -9.77
CA LEU A 16 -3.34 2.89 -9.80
C LEU A 16 -3.77 4.10 -10.66
N GLU A 17 -2.82 4.96 -11.07
CA GLU A 17 -3.01 6.16 -11.91
C GLU A 17 -4.03 7.19 -11.37
N ASN A 18 -4.57 6.95 -10.18
CA ASN A 18 -5.57 7.75 -9.52
C ASN A 18 -4.98 8.44 -8.29
N LYS A 19 -5.38 9.69 -8.06
CA LYS A 19 -5.02 10.41 -6.81
C LYS A 19 -5.70 9.83 -5.58
N GLU A 20 -6.79 9.09 -5.76
CA GLU A 20 -7.57 8.47 -4.70
C GLU A 20 -7.74 6.99 -5.03
N PHE A 21 -7.62 6.13 -4.02
CA PHE A 21 -7.75 4.69 -4.20
C PHE A 21 -8.34 4.03 -2.96
N SER A 22 -9.02 2.91 -3.19
CA SER A 22 -9.54 2.05 -2.15
C SER A 22 -8.52 1.00 -1.71
N LEU A 23 -8.73 0.50 -0.50
CA LEU A 23 -7.98 -0.60 0.07
C LEU A 23 -8.17 -1.90 -0.74
N GLU A 24 -9.30 -2.05 -1.44
CA GLU A 24 -9.55 -3.18 -2.34
C GLU A 24 -8.73 -3.07 -3.62
N GLU A 25 -8.62 -1.88 -4.22
CA GLU A 25 -7.79 -1.64 -5.40
C GLU A 25 -6.32 -1.96 -5.14
N ILE A 26 -5.78 -1.55 -4.00
CA ILE A 26 -4.39 -1.88 -3.68
C ILE A 26 -4.20 -3.38 -3.35
N TYR A 27 -5.21 -4.07 -2.85
CA TYR A 27 -5.15 -5.53 -2.65
C TYR A 27 -5.06 -6.31 -3.98
N THR A 28 -5.38 -5.71 -5.12
CA THR A 28 -5.13 -6.35 -6.43
C THR A 28 -3.65 -6.67 -6.66
N PHE A 29 -2.74 -5.95 -5.98
CA PHE A 29 -1.30 -6.19 -6.02
C PHE A 29 -0.82 -7.29 -5.04
N GLU A 30 -1.71 -7.94 -4.30
CA GLU A 30 -1.34 -8.98 -3.31
C GLU A 30 -0.47 -10.09 -3.92
N ASN A 31 -0.85 -10.63 -5.08
CA ASN A 31 -0.08 -11.69 -5.73
C ASN A 31 1.30 -11.19 -6.20
N PHE A 32 1.37 -9.95 -6.67
CA PHE A 32 2.63 -9.32 -7.07
C PHE A 32 3.57 -9.13 -5.86
N LEU A 33 3.04 -8.60 -4.76
CA LEU A 33 3.78 -8.36 -3.52
C LEU A 33 4.19 -9.67 -2.84
N SER A 34 3.35 -10.70 -2.88
CA SER A 34 3.65 -12.05 -2.39
C SER A 34 4.86 -12.66 -3.10
N LYS A 35 4.94 -12.54 -4.43
CA LYS A 35 6.09 -13.02 -5.20
C LYS A 35 7.38 -12.26 -4.87
N LYS A 36 7.27 -10.97 -4.54
CA LYS A 36 8.42 -10.12 -4.18
C LYS A 36 8.89 -10.33 -2.74
N HIS A 37 7.97 -10.70 -1.85
CA HIS A 37 8.21 -10.95 -0.43
C HIS A 37 7.70 -12.34 -0.02
N PRO A 38 8.30 -13.43 -0.54
CA PRO A 38 7.75 -14.79 -0.40
C PRO A 38 7.70 -15.31 1.04
N GLU A 39 8.52 -14.76 1.93
CA GLU A 39 8.55 -15.12 3.35
C GLU A 39 7.33 -14.58 4.13
N ASN A 40 6.59 -13.62 3.58
CA ASN A 40 5.46 -13.00 4.26
C ASN A 40 4.12 -13.65 3.86
N LYS A 41 3.54 -14.40 4.80
CA LYS A 41 2.24 -15.07 4.61
C LYS A 41 1.02 -14.15 4.81
N HIS A 42 1.23 -12.92 5.27
CA HIS A 42 0.19 -11.96 5.66
C HIS A 42 0.33 -10.67 4.85
N ILE A 43 0.23 -10.77 3.53
CA ILE A 43 0.48 -9.66 2.60
C ILE A 43 -0.50 -8.50 2.81
N LYS A 44 -1.81 -8.76 2.95
CA LYS A 44 -2.81 -7.71 3.21
C LYS A 44 -2.56 -6.95 4.52
N ASP A 45 -2.14 -7.65 5.57
CA ASP A 45 -1.76 -7.01 6.83
C ASP A 45 -0.56 -6.10 6.65
N LYS A 46 0.46 -6.56 5.92
CA LYS A 46 1.66 -5.76 5.65
C LYS A 46 1.33 -4.55 4.78
N ILE A 47 0.47 -4.68 3.77
CA ILE A 47 -0.06 -3.55 2.98
C ILE A 47 -0.70 -2.52 3.90
N ARG A 48 -1.64 -2.93 4.77
CA ARG A 48 -2.28 -2.02 5.74
C ARG A 48 -1.27 -1.31 6.62
N GLN A 49 -0.28 -2.04 7.14
CA GLN A 49 0.78 -1.45 7.96
C GLN A 49 1.59 -0.40 7.18
N GLN A 50 1.94 -0.67 5.92
CA GLN A 50 2.69 0.29 5.11
C GLN A 50 1.87 1.53 4.75
N LEU A 51 0.57 1.36 4.45
CA LEU A 51 -0.33 2.49 4.19
C LEU A 51 -0.45 3.41 5.42
N GLN A 52 -0.50 2.83 6.63
CA GLN A 52 -0.47 3.60 7.88
C GLN A 52 0.82 4.40 8.01
N ILE A 53 1.98 3.79 7.74
CA ILE A 53 3.28 4.48 7.78
C ILE A 53 3.33 5.63 6.75
N LEU A 54 2.87 5.40 5.52
CA LEU A 54 2.84 6.42 4.47
C LEU A 54 1.89 7.58 4.82
N ARG A 55 0.76 7.28 5.46
CA ARG A 55 -0.17 8.28 5.99
C ARG A 55 0.48 9.10 7.10
N ASP A 56 1.11 8.44 8.07
CA ASP A 56 1.73 9.10 9.22
C ASP A 56 2.91 9.99 8.81
N LYS A 57 3.56 9.66 7.68
CA LYS A 57 4.59 10.50 7.02
C LYS A 57 4.03 11.62 6.13
N GLY A 58 2.70 11.70 5.97
CA GLY A 58 2.03 12.73 5.19
C GLY A 58 2.08 12.52 3.67
N TYR A 59 2.51 11.35 3.17
CA TYR A 59 2.44 11.02 1.75
C TYR A 59 1.02 10.59 1.33
N LEU A 60 0.29 9.93 2.25
CA LEU A 60 -1.12 9.60 2.06
C LEU A 60 -2.01 10.36 3.05
N GLU A 61 -3.26 10.56 2.65
CA GLU A 61 -4.36 11.01 3.50
C GLU A 61 -5.43 9.92 3.57
N PHE A 62 -5.98 9.67 4.76
CA PHE A 62 -7.10 8.74 4.93
C PHE A 62 -8.41 9.52 4.85
N ILE A 63 -9.16 9.33 3.76
CA ILE A 63 -10.37 10.12 3.48
C ILE A 63 -11.56 9.53 4.23
N ASN A 64 -11.77 8.23 4.10
CA ASN A 64 -12.88 7.51 4.71
C ASN A 64 -12.51 6.03 4.90
N ARG A 65 -13.44 5.23 5.41
CA ARG A 65 -13.20 3.81 5.71
C ARG A 65 -12.72 3.02 4.48
N GLY A 66 -11.42 2.78 4.44
CA GLY A 66 -10.79 2.00 3.39
C GLY A 66 -10.45 2.80 2.14
N PHE A 67 -10.51 4.13 2.16
CA PHE A 67 -10.10 4.98 1.03
C PHE A 67 -8.96 5.91 1.45
N TYR A 68 -8.00 6.04 0.54
CA TYR A 68 -6.79 6.81 0.69
C TYR A 68 -6.61 7.77 -0.48
N LYS A 69 -5.86 8.84 -0.25
CA LYS A 69 -5.47 9.84 -1.24
C LYS A 69 -3.98 10.10 -1.19
N ILE A 70 -3.37 10.26 -2.36
CA ILE A 70 -1.99 10.75 -2.49
C ILE A 70 -2.00 12.26 -2.27
N LYS A 71 -1.17 12.74 -1.33
CA LYS A 71 -1.08 14.15 -0.96
C LYS A 71 -0.16 14.95 -1.88
#